data_AF-A0A2V6DWG3-F1
#
_entry.id   AF-A0A2V6DWG3-F1
#
_cell.length_a   1.000
_cell.length_b   1.000
_cell.length_c   1.000
_cell.angle_alpha   90.00
_cell.angle_beta   90.00
_cell.angle_gamma   90.00
#
_symmetry.space_group_name_H-M   'P 1'
#
loop_
_entity.id
_entity.type
_entity.pdbx_description
1 polymer ?
#
loop_
_entity_poly.entity_id
_entity_poly.type
_entity_poly.pdbx_seq_one_letter_code
_entity_poly.pdbx_strand_id
1 'polypeptide(L)'
;METVSRNRSRFADGYDKAVLAIMDPFTRAALLLVPRDRYENDEVHKKRVLVFLFGALDALIQAERITGDAMSETLSLYLMLAFPTMSESEVKNTVNFLADASADPAWIPIMQRGGQTMVDWSRGDSTAPARLVKIVQHGLDDF
;
A
#
# COMPACT_ATOMS: atom_id res chain seq x y z
N MET A 1 -7.44 12.78 -17.36
CA MET A 1 -6.38 11.86 -17.83
C MET A 1 -5.00 12.52 -17.88
N GLU A 2 -4.87 13.81 -18.18
CA GLU A 2 -3.56 14.49 -18.28
C GLU A 2 -2.79 14.65 -16.97
N THR A 3 -3.47 14.85 -15.83
CA THR A 3 -2.83 15.04 -14.51
C THR A 3 -2.06 13.79 -14.06
N VAL A 4 -2.62 12.60 -14.31
CA VAL A 4 -2.00 11.31 -13.99
C VAL A 4 -0.76 11.05 -14.87
N SER A 5 -0.83 11.46 -16.15
CA SER A 5 0.29 11.30 -17.09
C SER A 5 1.43 12.28 -16.83
N ARG A 6 1.14 13.54 -16.46
CA ARG A 6 2.17 14.51 -16.05
C ARG A 6 2.85 14.11 -14.76
N ASN A 7 2.09 13.60 -13.81
CA ASN A 7 2.61 13.04 -12.58
C ASN A 7 3.56 11.87 -12.90
N ARG A 8 3.13 10.85 -13.65
CA ARG A 8 3.99 9.74 -14.11
C ARG A 8 5.29 10.16 -14.81
N SER A 9 5.23 11.16 -15.70
CA SER A 9 6.41 11.65 -16.43
C SER A 9 7.42 12.36 -15.53
N ARG A 10 6.96 13.08 -14.50
CA ARG A 10 7.82 13.74 -13.51
C ARG A 10 8.40 12.73 -12.50
N PHE A 11 7.85 11.52 -12.43
CA PHE A 11 8.25 10.44 -11.52
C PHE A 11 9.23 9.41 -12.13
N ALA A 12 9.36 9.33 -13.46
CA ALA A 12 10.32 8.42 -14.08
C ALA A 12 11.76 8.94 -13.99
N ASP A 13 11.94 10.26 -13.94
CA ASP A 13 13.23 10.92 -13.86
C ASP A 13 13.63 11.14 -12.39
N GLY A 14 14.24 10.13 -11.78
CA GLY A 14 14.89 10.27 -10.47
C GLY A 14 14.77 9.09 -9.50
N TYR A 15 13.85 8.15 -9.74
CA TYR A 15 13.68 6.96 -8.88
C TYR A 15 14.42 5.75 -9.42
N ASP A 16 15.01 4.96 -8.51
CA ASP A 16 15.70 3.72 -8.85
C ASP A 16 14.73 2.71 -9.52
N LYS A 17 15.22 1.92 -10.47
CA LYS A 17 14.42 0.87 -11.15
C LYS A 17 13.78 -0.10 -10.14
N ALA A 18 14.44 -0.32 -9.01
CA ALA A 18 13.91 -1.14 -7.92
C ALA A 18 12.63 -0.53 -7.31
N VAL A 19 12.56 0.79 -7.17
CA VAL A 19 11.35 1.49 -6.69
C VAL A 19 10.20 1.33 -7.67
N LEU A 20 10.48 1.49 -8.97
CA LEU A 20 9.48 1.32 -10.03
C LEU A 20 8.94 -0.11 -10.12
N ALA A 21 9.78 -1.11 -9.83
CA ALA A 21 9.39 -2.53 -9.81
C ALA A 21 8.40 -2.85 -8.68
N ILE A 22 8.51 -2.16 -7.54
CA ILE A 22 7.59 -2.30 -6.40
C ILE A 22 6.28 -1.55 -6.65
N MET A 23 6.34 -0.40 -7.33
CA MET A 23 5.17 0.46 -7.54
C MET A 23 4.04 -0.22 -8.31
N ASP A 24 4.29 -1.00 -9.37
CA ASP A 24 3.22 -1.59 -10.19
C ASP A 24 2.36 -2.64 -9.44
N PRO A 25 2.94 -3.71 -8.84
CA PRO A 25 2.15 -4.71 -8.11
C PRO A 25 1.49 -4.11 -6.85
N PHE A 26 2.18 -3.21 -6.14
CA PHE A 26 1.63 -2.53 -4.98
C PHE A 26 0.45 -1.62 -5.37
N THR A 27 0.59 -0.81 -6.42
CA THR A 27 -0.49 0.06 -6.92
C THR A 27 -1.70 -0.76 -7.35
N ARG A 28 -1.50 -1.91 -8.00
CA ARG A 28 -2.61 -2.81 -8.37
C ARG A 28 -3.32 -3.38 -7.16
N ALA A 29 -2.58 -3.88 -6.17
CA ALA A 29 -3.16 -4.39 -4.92
C ALA A 29 -3.96 -3.31 -4.19
N ALA A 30 -3.40 -2.10 -4.12
CA ALA A 30 -4.04 -0.96 -3.51
C ALA A 30 -5.31 -0.49 -4.22
N LEU A 31 -5.29 -0.41 -5.55
CA LEU A 31 -6.48 -0.06 -6.33
C LEU A 31 -7.60 -1.08 -6.16
N LEU A 32 -7.26 -2.36 -5.96
CA LEU A 32 -8.25 -3.38 -5.62
C LEU A 32 -8.83 -3.14 -4.22
N LEU A 33 -7.96 -2.87 -3.24
CA LEU A 33 -8.30 -2.72 -1.82
C LEU A 33 -9.11 -1.46 -1.47
N VAL A 34 -9.19 -0.49 -2.38
CA VAL A 34 -9.91 0.78 -2.18
C VAL A 34 -11.05 0.92 -3.20
N PRO A 35 -12.17 0.19 -3.08
CA PRO A 35 -13.41 0.68 -3.66
C PRO A 35 -13.75 1.99 -2.95
N ARG A 36 -13.76 3.07 -3.71
CA ARG A 36 -14.01 4.43 -3.21
C ARG A 36 -15.30 4.53 -2.39
N ASP A 37 -16.28 3.67 -2.62
CA ASP A 37 -17.59 3.66 -1.94
C ASP A 37 -17.59 3.04 -0.54
N ARG A 38 -16.64 2.13 -0.22
CA ARG A 38 -16.57 1.48 1.10
C ARG A 38 -15.49 2.04 2.02
N TYR A 39 -14.44 2.61 1.45
CA TYR A 39 -13.33 3.20 2.21
C TYR A 39 -13.73 4.48 2.98
N GLU A 40 -14.74 5.20 2.49
CA GLU A 40 -15.12 6.53 3.01
C GLU A 40 -15.97 6.49 4.29
N ASN A 41 -16.51 5.33 4.69
CA ASN A 41 -17.55 5.26 5.72
C ASN A 41 -17.11 4.67 7.07
N ASP A 42 -15.92 4.05 7.17
CA ASP A 42 -15.41 3.44 8.42
C ASP A 42 -13.91 3.73 8.61
N GLU A 43 -13.61 4.61 9.58
CA GLU A 43 -12.24 5.03 9.91
C GLU A 43 -11.37 3.90 10.50
N VAL A 44 -11.96 2.92 11.20
CA VAL A 44 -11.21 1.78 11.75
C VAL A 44 -10.86 0.82 10.62
N HIS A 45 -11.83 0.50 9.76
CA HIS A 45 -11.60 -0.32 8.58
C HIS A 45 -10.55 0.30 7.66
N LYS A 46 -10.66 1.61 7.41
CA LYS A 46 -9.69 2.39 6.65
C LYS A 46 -8.27 2.28 7.20
N LYS A 47 -8.09 2.45 8.52
CA LYS A 47 -6.78 2.26 9.17
C LYS A 47 -6.24 0.83 8.98
N ARG A 48 -7.10 -0.18 9.13
CA ARG A 48 -6.71 -1.59 8.94
C ARG A 48 -6.28 -1.88 7.50
N VAL A 49 -6.99 -1.37 6.50
CA VAL A 49 -6.62 -1.48 5.08
C VAL A 49 -5.27 -0.81 4.81
N LEU A 50 -5.04 0.38 5.37
CA LEU A 50 -3.76 1.07 5.25
C LEU A 50 -2.61 0.29 5.90
N VAL A 51 -2.81 -0.27 7.10
CA VAL A 51 -1.81 -1.11 7.78
C VAL A 51 -1.52 -2.39 6.97
N PHE A 52 -2.55 -3.01 6.40
CA PHE A 52 -2.38 -4.18 5.53
C PHE A 52 -1.56 -3.85 4.29
N LEU A 53 -1.88 -2.75 3.60
CA LEU A 53 -1.12 -2.26 2.46
C LEU A 53 0.32 -1.91 2.83
N PHE A 54 0.54 -1.32 4.00
CA PHE A 54 1.88 -1.00 4.46
C PHE A 54 2.75 -2.24 4.67
N GLY A 55 2.19 -3.31 5.27
CA GLY A 55 2.89 -4.59 5.36
C GLY A 55 3.17 -5.26 4.02
N ALA A 56 2.25 -5.13 3.06
CA ALA A 56 2.45 -5.56 1.68
C ALA A 56 3.61 -4.82 0.99
N LEU A 57 3.72 -3.51 1.22
CA LEU A 57 4.81 -2.68 0.70
C LEU A 57 6.16 -3.03 1.35
N ASP A 58 6.19 -3.16 2.67
CA ASP A 58 7.40 -3.53 3.43
C ASP A 58 7.99 -4.86 2.95
N ALA A 59 7.15 -5.88 2.73
CA ALA A 59 7.61 -7.17 2.23
C ALA A 59 8.22 -7.10 0.82
N LEU A 60 7.67 -6.28 -0.08
CA LEU A 60 8.24 -6.06 -1.42
C LEU A 60 9.58 -5.31 -1.34
N ILE A 61 9.69 -4.32 -0.47
CA ILE A 61 10.93 -3.57 -0.22
C ILE A 61 12.02 -4.49 0.31
N GLN A 62 11.68 -5.35 1.27
CA GLN A 62 12.60 -6.35 1.82
C GLN A 62 13.03 -7.38 0.76
N ALA A 63 12.11 -7.82 -0.11
CA ALA A 63 12.43 -8.74 -1.21
C ALA A 63 13.43 -8.13 -2.20
N GLU A 64 13.27 -6.84 -2.51
CA GLU A 64 14.13 -6.09 -3.43
C GLU A 64 15.38 -5.49 -2.75
N ARG A 65 15.56 -5.70 -1.44
CA ARG A 65 16.68 -5.19 -0.63
C ARG A 65 16.86 -3.66 -0.70
N ILE A 66 15.77 -2.93 -0.83
CA ILE A 66 15.81 -1.47 -0.86
C ILE A 66 16.00 -0.94 0.57
N THR A 67 16.96 -0.03 0.76
CA THR A 67 17.29 0.57 2.06
C THR A 67 17.07 2.08 2.06
N GLY A 68 16.65 2.66 3.19
CA GLY A 68 16.56 4.12 3.39
C GLY A 68 15.17 4.73 3.22
N ASP A 69 15.10 6.04 2.96
CA ASP A 69 13.86 6.84 2.84
C ASP A 69 12.95 6.41 1.67
N ALA A 70 13.41 5.51 0.81
CA ALA A 70 12.65 4.97 -0.31
C ALA A 70 11.30 4.35 0.12
N MET A 71 11.18 3.83 1.34
CA MET A 71 9.92 3.29 1.87
C MET A 71 8.88 4.39 2.10
N SER A 72 9.26 5.46 2.81
CA SER A 72 8.35 6.56 3.14
C SER A 72 8.00 7.38 1.90
N GLU A 73 8.94 7.54 0.97
CA GLU A 73 8.71 8.17 -0.33
C GLU A 73 7.75 7.36 -1.21
N THR A 74 7.97 6.04 -1.35
CA THR A 74 7.09 5.16 -2.14
C THR A 74 5.67 5.16 -1.57
N LEU A 75 5.54 5.13 -0.24
CA LEU A 75 4.25 5.18 0.43
C LEU A 75 3.56 6.54 0.27
N SER A 76 4.29 7.64 0.46
CA SER A 76 3.75 9.00 0.30
C SER A 76 3.25 9.22 -1.13
N LEU A 77 4.03 8.77 -2.11
CA LEU A 77 3.70 8.84 -3.52
C LEU A 77 2.44 8.03 -3.85
N TYR A 78 2.35 6.79 -3.33
CA TYR A 78 1.15 5.99 -3.47
C TYR A 78 -0.09 6.71 -2.91
N LEU A 79 0.00 7.23 -1.68
CA LEU A 79 -1.13 7.91 -1.04
C LEU A 79 -1.59 9.12 -1.85
N MET A 80 -0.67 9.93 -2.37
CA MET A 80 -0.99 11.07 -3.25
C MET A 80 -1.63 10.65 -4.58
N LEU A 81 -1.23 9.50 -5.15
CA LEU A 81 -1.77 9.01 -6.42
C LEU A 81 -3.13 8.34 -6.26
N ALA A 82 -3.30 7.52 -5.23
CA ALA A 82 -4.52 6.76 -4.97
C ALA A 82 -5.62 7.64 -4.36
N PHE A 83 -5.22 8.59 -3.50
CA PHE A 83 -6.11 9.52 -2.80
C PHE A 83 -5.75 10.96 -3.16
N PRO A 84 -6.05 11.41 -4.38
CA PRO A 84 -5.68 12.75 -4.86
C PRO A 84 -6.34 13.90 -4.08
N THR A 85 -7.30 13.61 -3.21
CA THR A 85 -7.94 14.56 -2.31
C THR A 85 -7.23 14.71 -0.96
N MET A 86 -6.28 13.82 -0.62
CA MET A 86 -5.45 13.97 0.58
C MET A 86 -4.46 15.12 0.40
N SER A 87 -4.42 16.01 1.38
CA SER A 87 -3.38 17.02 1.53
C SER A 87 -2.03 16.40 1.89
N GLU A 88 -0.94 17.11 1.61
CA GLU A 88 0.42 16.69 2.01
C GLU A 88 0.54 16.43 3.52
N SER A 89 -0.16 17.22 4.35
CA SER A 89 -0.21 17.00 5.80
C SER A 89 -0.92 15.70 6.17
N GLU A 90 -2.01 15.35 5.48
CA GLU A 90 -2.72 14.09 5.72
C GLU A 90 -1.89 12.90 5.28
N VAL A 91 -1.15 13.02 4.17
CA VAL A 91 -0.20 12.00 3.73
C VAL A 91 0.88 11.79 4.77
N LYS A 92 1.53 12.87 5.24
CA LYS A 92 2.58 12.79 6.27
C LYS A 92 2.07 12.17 7.57
N ASN A 93 0.88 12.57 8.03
CA ASN A 93 0.27 12.00 9.24
C ASN A 93 -0.04 10.51 9.06
N THR A 94 -0.47 10.10 7.88
CA THR A 94 -0.75 8.69 7.56
C THR A 94 0.53 7.87 7.55
N VAL A 95 1.61 8.38 6.95
CA VAL A 95 2.93 7.72 6.96
C VAL A 95 3.46 7.55 8.37
N ASN A 96 3.37 8.60 9.21
CA ASN A 96 3.79 8.52 10.60
C ASN A 96 2.98 7.48 11.39
N PHE A 97 1.65 7.49 11.23
CA PHE A 97 0.78 6.48 11.84
C PHE A 97 1.19 5.05 11.44
N LEU A 98 1.52 4.82 10.17
CA LEU A 98 1.91 3.50 9.68
C LEU A 98 3.27 3.05 10.22
N ALA A 99 4.21 3.99 10.39
CA ALA A 99 5.47 3.72 11.08
C ALA A 99 5.22 3.32 12.54
N ASP A 100 4.39 4.05 13.28
CA ASP A 100 4.04 3.71 14.66
C ASP A 100 3.31 2.36 14.74
N ALA A 101 2.40 2.09 13.79
CA ALA A 101 1.65 0.83 13.72
C ALA A 101 2.57 -0.39 13.51
N SER A 102 3.76 -0.23 12.92
CA SER A 102 4.72 -1.33 12.77
C SER A 102 5.31 -1.82 14.11
N ALA A 103 5.23 -0.99 15.15
CA ALA A 103 5.70 -1.32 16.49
C ALA A 103 4.56 -1.71 17.46
N ASP A 104 3.30 -1.58 17.04
CA ASP A 104 2.13 -1.86 17.88
C ASP A 104 1.66 -3.32 17.73
N PRO A 105 1.64 -4.12 18.82
CA PRO A 105 1.17 -5.50 18.80
C PRO A 105 -0.24 -5.70 18.23
N ALA A 106 -1.12 -4.70 18.32
CA ALA A 106 -2.47 -4.78 17.75
C ALA A 106 -2.46 -4.77 16.20
N TRP A 107 -1.46 -4.13 15.60
CA TRP A 107 -1.37 -3.93 14.15
C TRP A 107 -0.43 -4.92 13.46
N ILE A 108 0.56 -5.47 14.17
CA ILE A 108 1.53 -6.45 13.65
C ILE A 108 0.87 -7.61 12.88
N PRO A 109 -0.19 -8.28 13.37
CA PRO A 109 -0.80 -9.39 12.63
C PRO A 109 -1.38 -8.96 11.28
N ILE A 110 -1.94 -7.76 11.18
CA ILE A 110 -2.51 -7.21 9.95
C ILE A 110 -1.38 -6.91 8.95
N MET A 111 -0.30 -6.32 9.45
CA MET A 111 0.89 -6.01 8.65
C MET A 111 1.54 -7.27 8.08
N GLN A 112 1.75 -8.30 8.93
CA GLN A 112 2.32 -9.58 8.50
C GLN A 112 1.47 -10.28 7.43
N ARG A 113 0.14 -10.23 7.55
CA ARG A 113 -0.78 -10.77 6.53
C ARG A 113 -0.64 -10.05 5.19
N GLY A 114 -0.51 -8.72 5.22
CA GLY A 114 -0.23 -7.92 4.03
C GLY A 114 1.06 -8.36 3.34
N GLY A 115 2.14 -8.48 4.13
CA GLY A 115 3.44 -8.93 3.64
C GLY A 115 3.40 -10.33 3.03
N GLN A 116 2.80 -11.29 3.74
CA GLN A 116 2.69 -12.68 3.28
C GLN A 116 1.91 -12.77 1.96
N THR A 117 0.80 -12.03 1.84
CA THR A 117 -0.03 -12.04 0.63
C THR A 117 0.75 -11.58 -0.60
N MET A 118 1.60 -10.57 -0.47
CA MET A 118 2.46 -10.12 -1.57
C MET A 118 3.62 -11.06 -1.86
N VAL A 119 4.22 -11.69 -0.85
CA VAL A 119 5.25 -12.72 -1.03
C VAL A 119 4.69 -13.93 -1.78
N ASP A 120 3.48 -14.37 -1.45
CA ASP A 120 2.83 -15.47 -2.15
C ASP A 120 2.55 -15.09 -3.61
N TRP A 121 2.04 -13.87 -3.83
CA TRP A 121 1.78 -13.38 -5.18
C TRP A 121 3.07 -13.30 -6.01
N SER A 122 4.15 -12.76 -5.47
CA SER A 122 5.44 -12.67 -6.18
C SER A 122 6.05 -14.04 -6.51
N ARG A 123 5.69 -15.07 -5.74
CA ARG A 123 6.05 -16.49 -6.00
C ARG A 123 5.10 -17.20 -6.96
N GLY A 124 4.11 -16.50 -7.53
CA GLY A 124 3.20 -17.03 -8.53
C GLY A 124 1.93 -17.66 -7.98
N ASP A 125 1.57 -17.42 -6.71
CA ASP A 125 0.28 -17.86 -6.17
C ASP A 125 -0.88 -17.11 -6.85
N SER A 126 -1.56 -17.80 -7.76
CA SER A 126 -2.72 -17.29 -8.50
C SER A 126 -3.93 -16.94 -7.60
N THR A 127 -3.94 -17.38 -6.34
CA THR A 127 -5.04 -17.11 -5.40
C THR A 127 -4.83 -15.82 -4.59
N ALA A 128 -3.61 -15.28 -4.54
CA ALA A 128 -3.31 -14.04 -3.81
C ALA A 128 -4.16 -12.83 -4.26
N PRO A 129 -4.43 -12.62 -5.57
CA PRO A 129 -5.39 -11.60 -6.00
C PRO A 129 -6.81 -11.79 -5.44
N ALA A 130 -7.30 -13.04 -5.37
CA ALA A 130 -8.61 -13.33 -4.80
C ALA A 130 -8.66 -13.06 -3.29
N ARG A 131 -7.54 -13.31 -2.57
CA ARG A 131 -7.40 -12.95 -1.16
C ARG A 131 -7.55 -11.44 -0.95
N LEU A 132 -6.91 -10.63 -1.80
CA LEU A 132 -7.06 -9.17 -1.79
C LEU A 132 -8.49 -8.73 -2.06
N VAL A 133 -9.17 -9.33 -3.05
CA VAL A 133 -10.58 -9.04 -3.34
C VAL A 133 -11.51 -9.43 -2.17
N LYS A 134 -11.22 -10.51 -1.45
CA LYS A 134 -12.03 -10.87 -0.27
C LYS A 134 -11.93 -9.81 0.83
N ILE A 135 -10.74 -9.24 1.05
CA ILE A 135 -10.53 -8.15 2.02
C ILE A 135 -11.38 -6.92 1.65
N VAL A 136 -11.50 -6.62 0.35
CA VAL A 136 -12.36 -5.54 -0.14
C VAL A 136 -13.82 -5.76 0.20
N GLN A 137 -14.29 -6.98 -0.01
CA GLN A 137 -15.71 -7.32 0.05
C GLN A 137 -16.19 -7.57 1.48
N HIS A 138 -15.31 -8.08 2.34
CA HIS A 138 -15.66 -8.61 3.67
C HIS A 138 -14.85 -7.98 4.80
N GLY A 139 -13.86 -7.17 4.48
CA GLY A 139 -12.92 -6.63 5.45
C GLY A 139 -11.92 -7.65 5.97
N LEU A 140 -11.08 -7.18 6.89
CA LEU A 140 -9.92 -7.93 7.40
C LEU A 140 -10.29 -8.93 8.50
N ASP A 141 -11.51 -8.87 9.05
CA ASP A 141 -11.97 -9.75 10.12
C ASP A 141 -12.47 -11.12 9.60
N ASP A 142 -12.93 -11.17 8.35
CA ASP A 142 -13.44 -12.39 7.70
C ASP A 142 -12.34 -13.21 6.98
N PHE A 143 -11.07 -12.86 7.24
CA PHE A 143 -9.89 -13.43 6.59
C PHE A 143 -9.05 -14.29 7.53
#